data_AF-A0A7Y1UHU2-F1
#
_entry.id   AF-A0A7Y1UHU2-F1
#
_cell.length_a   1.000
_cell.length_b   1.000
_cell.length_c   1.000
_cell.angle_alpha   90.00
_cell.angle_beta   90.00
_cell.angle_gamma   90.00
#
_symmetry.space_group_name_H-M   'P 1'
#
loop_
_entity.id
_entity.type
_entity.pdbx_description
1 polymer ?
#
loop_
_entity_poly.entity_id
_entity_poly.type
_entity_poly.pdbx_seq_one_letter_code
_entity_poly.pdbx_strand_id
1 'polypeptide(L)'
;MHKLSLRHIYQIAEREQVFQDAQDALLNVPGHAEYYGKEIREFRDRVHGEPLNAGLRSKYLNYRMYAFQTLEHLPSVETVRVLADFLDDTEWVPWSKTDPASPPVPLASKSAATLRKLITGVPKSSSSFADWHQWRDEIRAGQSTFRFKGSEVRYNFAGPVAERGERERKEGVGESGEERSRAEKDDAGAGRDGEGRAVWPILLAGGAFIGALVVWLVRRGR
;
A
#
# COMPACT_ATOMS: atom_id res chain seq x y z
N MET A 1 -32.71 22.46 -17.56
CA MET A 1 -32.81 21.32 -16.62
C MET A 1 -32.96 20.04 -17.43
N HIS A 2 -31.88 19.28 -17.61
CA HIS A 2 -31.95 17.99 -18.30
C HIS A 2 -32.60 16.95 -17.38
N LYS A 3 -33.75 16.41 -17.79
CA LYS A 3 -34.35 15.24 -17.14
C LYS A 3 -33.45 14.04 -17.44
N LEU A 4 -32.68 13.58 -16.44
CA LEU A 4 -31.99 12.31 -16.53
C LEU A 4 -33.06 11.22 -16.72
N SER A 5 -32.95 10.47 -17.83
CA SER A 5 -33.84 9.35 -18.12
C SER A 5 -33.69 8.30 -17.02
N LEU A 6 -34.80 7.73 -16.55
CA LEU A 6 -34.79 6.64 -15.56
C LEU A 6 -33.87 5.49 -15.99
N ARG A 7 -33.77 5.19 -17.29
CA ARG A 7 -32.82 4.19 -17.83
C ARG A 7 -31.36 4.50 -17.50
N HIS A 8 -30.98 5.77 -17.50
CA HIS A 8 -29.62 6.20 -17.17
C HIS A 8 -29.33 6.02 -15.67
N ILE A 9 -30.32 6.26 -14.81
CA ILE A 9 -30.20 6.06 -13.36
C ILE A 9 -30.05 4.57 -13.02
N TYR A 10 -30.85 3.69 -13.64
CA TYR A 10 -30.72 2.24 -13.45
C TYR A 10 -29.36 1.70 -13.90
N GLN A 11 -28.84 2.19 -15.04
CA GLN A 11 -27.50 1.81 -15.52
C GLN A 11 -26.37 2.27 -14.58
N ILE A 12 -26.52 3.40 -13.89
CA ILE A 12 -25.53 3.87 -12.91
C ILE A 12 -25.55 2.98 -11.66
N ALA A 13 -26.74 2.70 -11.13
CA ALA A 13 -26.87 1.86 -9.93
C ALA A 13 -26.33 0.43 -10.15
N GLU A 14 -26.61 -0.16 -11.32
CA GLU A 14 -26.09 -1.47 -11.69
C GLU A 14 -24.56 -1.46 -11.81
N ARG A 15 -23.96 -0.40 -12.39
CA ARG A 15 -22.50 -0.27 -12.48
C ARG A 15 -21.84 -0.13 -11.12
N GLU A 16 -22.44 0.63 -10.21
CA GLU A 16 -21.93 0.78 -8.84
C GLU A 16 -21.94 -0.57 -8.12
N GLN A 17 -23.06 -1.31 -8.20
CA GLN A 17 -23.14 -2.64 -7.58
C GLN A 17 -22.09 -3.60 -8.15
N VAL A 18 -21.94 -3.66 -9.47
CA VAL A 18 -20.92 -4.50 -10.13
C VAL A 18 -19.51 -4.11 -9.70
N PHE A 19 -19.25 -2.80 -9.54
CA PHE A 19 -17.96 -2.32 -9.06
C PHE A 19 -17.69 -2.75 -7.61
N GLN A 20 -18.67 -2.58 -6.70
CA GLN A 20 -18.55 -3.01 -5.31
C GLN A 20 -18.36 -4.52 -5.19
N ASP A 21 -19.16 -5.32 -5.92
CA ASP A 21 -19.02 -6.78 -5.95
C ASP A 21 -17.62 -7.22 -6.43
N ALA A 22 -17.07 -6.54 -7.44
CA ALA A 22 -15.74 -6.82 -7.94
C ALA A 22 -14.63 -6.40 -6.96
N GLN A 23 -14.79 -5.24 -6.31
CA GLN A 23 -13.89 -4.78 -5.25
C GLN A 23 -13.86 -5.77 -4.08
N ASP A 24 -15.03 -6.16 -3.58
CA ASP A 24 -15.17 -7.14 -2.50
C ASP A 24 -14.56 -8.50 -2.88
N ALA A 25 -14.82 -8.97 -4.10
CA ALA A 25 -14.23 -10.22 -4.59
C ALA A 25 -12.70 -10.15 -4.61
N LEU A 26 -12.12 -9.04 -5.07
CA LEU A 26 -10.66 -8.84 -5.09
C LEU A 26 -10.06 -8.73 -3.70
N LEU A 27 -10.70 -8.00 -2.79
CA LEU A 27 -10.23 -7.84 -1.40
C LEU A 27 -10.21 -9.18 -0.65
N ASN A 28 -11.07 -10.13 -1.03
CA ASN A 28 -11.10 -11.48 -0.48
C ASN A 28 -10.00 -12.41 -1.04
N VAL A 29 -9.25 -12.00 -2.06
CA VAL A 29 -8.11 -12.77 -2.58
C VAL A 29 -6.86 -12.41 -1.77
N PRO A 30 -6.23 -13.36 -1.06
CA PRO A 30 -4.95 -13.12 -0.38
C PRO A 30 -3.86 -12.76 -1.39
N GLY A 31 -3.05 -11.73 -1.12
CA GLY A 31 -1.98 -11.31 -2.02
C GLY A 31 -2.48 -10.49 -3.23
N HIS A 32 -3.70 -9.95 -3.19
CA HIS A 32 -4.27 -9.17 -4.30
C HIS A 32 -3.43 -7.94 -4.65
N ALA A 33 -2.89 -7.23 -3.65
CA ALA A 33 -2.06 -6.06 -3.87
C ALA A 33 -0.62 -6.46 -4.18
N GLU A 34 -0.10 -7.49 -3.51
CA GLU A 34 1.24 -8.04 -3.75
C GLU A 34 1.40 -8.51 -5.20
N TYR A 35 0.36 -9.08 -5.80
CA TYR A 35 0.34 -9.44 -7.22
C TYR A 35 0.70 -8.24 -8.11
N TYR A 36 0.00 -7.11 -7.96
CA TYR A 36 0.29 -5.90 -8.75
C TYR A 36 1.69 -5.35 -8.44
N GLY A 37 2.09 -5.37 -7.16
CA GLY A 37 3.42 -4.93 -6.75
C GLY A 37 4.53 -5.74 -7.42
N LYS A 38 4.40 -7.07 -7.41
CA LYS A 38 5.34 -8.00 -8.04
C LYS A 38 5.40 -7.80 -9.55
N GLU A 39 4.26 -7.76 -10.23
CA GLU A 39 4.20 -7.60 -11.68
C GLU A 39 4.81 -6.27 -12.14
N ILE A 40 4.57 -5.16 -11.42
CA ILE A 40 5.21 -3.87 -11.73
C ILE A 40 6.74 -4.01 -11.68
N ARG A 41 7.29 -4.63 -10.62
CA ARG A 41 8.74 -4.82 -10.46
C ARG A 41 9.32 -5.74 -11.54
N GLU A 42 8.68 -6.87 -11.80
CA GLU A 42 9.13 -7.82 -12.84
C GLU A 42 9.05 -7.20 -14.24
N PHE A 43 8.04 -6.39 -14.52
CA PHE A 43 7.96 -5.67 -15.80
C PHE A 43 9.05 -4.58 -15.89
N ARG A 44 9.29 -3.84 -14.80
CA ARG A 44 10.39 -2.87 -14.73
C ARG A 44 11.73 -3.55 -15.00
N ASP A 45 12.03 -4.67 -14.34
CA ASP A 45 13.29 -5.39 -14.48
C ASP A 45 13.51 -5.90 -15.91
N ARG A 46 12.44 -6.38 -16.59
CA ARG A 46 12.47 -6.71 -18.03
C ARG A 46 12.80 -5.50 -18.90
N VAL A 47 12.20 -4.35 -18.61
CA VAL A 47 12.45 -3.10 -19.35
C VAL A 47 13.90 -2.62 -19.17
N HIS A 48 14.52 -2.86 -18.01
CA HIS A 48 15.95 -2.54 -17.80
C HIS A 48 16.90 -3.57 -18.42
N GLY A 49 16.51 -4.85 -18.49
CA GLY A 49 17.35 -5.92 -19.02
C GLY A 49 17.34 -6.07 -20.54
N GLU A 50 16.30 -5.58 -21.22
CA GLU A 50 16.14 -5.70 -22.68
C GLU A 50 16.45 -4.38 -23.41
N PRO A 51 16.91 -4.44 -24.69
CA PRO A 51 16.97 -3.25 -25.53
C PRO A 51 15.58 -2.63 -25.65
N LEU A 52 15.40 -1.45 -25.05
CA LEU A 52 14.13 -0.72 -25.02
C LEU A 52 13.58 -0.49 -26.44
N ASN A 53 12.57 -1.27 -26.83
CA ASN A 53 11.70 -0.95 -27.94
C ASN A 53 10.46 -0.17 -27.45
N ALA A 54 9.89 0.66 -28.32
CA ALA A 54 8.77 1.53 -27.96
C ALA A 54 7.55 0.74 -27.46
N GLY A 55 7.29 -0.44 -28.03
CA GLY A 55 6.14 -1.28 -27.67
C GLY A 55 6.21 -1.83 -26.24
N LEU A 56 7.36 -2.38 -25.82
CA LEU A 56 7.56 -2.89 -24.46
C LEU A 56 7.42 -1.76 -23.43
N ARG A 57 7.96 -0.58 -23.75
CA ARG A 57 7.82 0.60 -22.89
C ARG A 57 6.37 1.03 -22.73
N SER A 58 5.61 1.17 -23.82
CA SER A 58 4.19 1.53 -23.74
C SER A 58 3.39 0.51 -22.94
N LYS A 59 3.67 -0.79 -23.11
CA LYS A 59 3.04 -1.84 -22.31
C LYS A 59 3.36 -1.69 -20.82
N TYR A 60 4.61 -1.44 -20.46
CA TYR A 60 5.00 -1.19 -19.07
C TYR A 60 4.30 0.03 -18.48
N LEU A 61 4.30 1.17 -19.19
CA LEU A 61 3.66 2.41 -18.73
C LEU A 61 2.15 2.25 -18.54
N ASN A 62 1.48 1.57 -19.48
CA ASN A 62 0.05 1.27 -19.37
C ASN A 62 -0.20 0.32 -18.20
N TYR A 63 0.62 -0.72 -18.05
CA TYR A 63 0.47 -1.69 -16.97
C TYR A 63 0.58 -1.02 -15.60
N ARG A 64 1.65 -0.24 -15.34
CA ARG A 64 1.78 0.49 -14.08
C ARG A 64 0.63 1.44 -13.84
N MET A 65 0.15 2.14 -14.89
CA MET A 65 -0.97 3.06 -14.75
C MET A 65 -2.23 2.33 -14.29
N TYR A 66 -2.59 1.23 -14.97
CA TYR A 66 -3.75 0.42 -14.60
C TYR A 66 -3.59 -0.22 -13.23
N ALA A 67 -2.40 -0.73 -12.89
CA ALA A 67 -2.13 -1.30 -11.58
C ALA A 67 -2.35 -0.28 -10.44
N PHE A 68 -1.81 0.93 -10.54
CA PHE A 68 -2.05 1.98 -9.53
C PHE A 68 -3.52 2.44 -9.50
N GLN A 69 -4.22 2.49 -10.64
CA GLN A 69 -5.65 2.78 -10.69
C GLN A 69 -6.47 1.68 -10.00
N THR A 70 -6.10 0.41 -10.18
CA THR A 70 -6.76 -0.69 -9.49
C THR A 70 -6.49 -0.65 -7.99
N LEU A 71 -5.23 -0.46 -7.57
CA LEU A 71 -4.87 -0.35 -6.15
C LEU A 71 -5.56 0.84 -5.45
N GLU A 72 -5.83 1.94 -6.16
CA GLU A 72 -6.62 3.08 -5.65
C GLU A 72 -8.02 2.67 -5.16
N HIS A 73 -8.55 1.57 -5.68
CA HIS A 73 -9.86 1.04 -5.36
C HIS A 73 -9.81 -0.19 -4.45
N LEU A 74 -8.68 -0.52 -3.82
CA LEU A 74 -8.57 -1.69 -2.94
C LEU A 74 -8.14 -1.25 -1.53
N PRO A 75 -9.07 -0.77 -0.68
CA PRO A 75 -8.75 -0.26 0.65
C PRO A 75 -8.41 -1.40 1.62
N SER A 76 -7.17 -1.91 1.53
CA SER A 76 -6.63 -2.95 2.40
C SER A 76 -5.27 -2.55 2.96
N VAL A 77 -4.90 -3.12 4.12
CA VAL A 77 -3.57 -2.90 4.70
C VAL A 77 -2.48 -3.40 3.76
N GLU A 78 -2.76 -4.48 3.02
CA GLU A 78 -1.88 -5.03 2.00
C GLU A 78 -1.58 -4.02 0.89
N THR A 79 -2.61 -3.35 0.36
CA THR A 79 -2.47 -2.25 -0.61
C THR A 79 -1.60 -1.12 -0.06
N VAL A 80 -1.84 -0.68 1.18
CA VAL A 80 -1.06 0.41 1.78
C VAL A 80 0.41 0.01 1.92
N ARG A 81 0.72 -1.23 2.33
CA ARG A 81 2.10 -1.73 2.40
C ARG A 81 2.79 -1.71 1.03
N VAL A 82 2.15 -2.30 0.01
CA VAL A 82 2.71 -2.35 -1.36
C VAL A 82 2.97 -0.95 -1.91
N LEU A 83 2.03 -0.03 -1.72
CA LEU A 83 2.21 1.37 -2.09
C LEU A 83 3.36 2.00 -1.29
N ALA A 84 3.41 1.81 0.02
CA ALA A 84 4.47 2.36 0.85
C ALA A 84 5.87 1.85 0.46
N ASP A 85 5.99 0.61 0.01
CA ASP A 85 7.25 0.07 -0.53
C ASP A 85 7.67 0.79 -1.83
N PHE A 86 6.71 1.17 -2.68
CA PHE A 86 7.02 1.96 -3.88
C PHE A 86 7.48 3.39 -3.59
N LEU A 87 7.42 3.88 -2.35
CA LEU A 87 7.97 5.20 -1.99
C LEU A 87 9.49 5.26 -2.11
N ASP A 88 10.20 4.13 -2.04
CA ASP A 88 11.65 4.06 -2.25
C ASP A 88 12.02 4.13 -3.74
N ASP A 89 11.08 3.82 -4.63
CA ASP A 89 11.30 3.80 -6.07
C ASP A 89 11.19 5.22 -6.64
N THR A 90 12.28 5.94 -6.43
CA THR A 90 12.55 7.29 -6.95
C THR A 90 13.23 7.25 -8.33
N GLU A 91 13.49 6.06 -8.86
CA GLU A 91 14.19 5.89 -10.12
C GLU A 91 13.33 6.34 -11.31
N TRP A 92 13.99 7.05 -12.22
CA TRP A 92 13.40 7.51 -13.46
C TRP A 92 13.74 6.50 -14.56
N VAL A 93 12.75 5.83 -15.16
CA VAL A 93 12.94 4.98 -16.35
C VAL A 93 12.95 5.86 -17.62
N PRO A 94 14.11 6.25 -18.19
CA PRO A 94 14.17 7.32 -19.20
C PRO A 94 13.29 7.04 -20.42
N TRP A 95 12.54 8.04 -20.89
CA TRP A 95 11.61 7.88 -22.03
C TRP A 95 12.32 7.62 -23.34
N SER A 96 13.56 8.03 -23.53
CA SER A 96 14.48 7.49 -24.53
C SER A 96 15.89 7.98 -24.25
N LYS A 97 16.91 7.39 -24.90
CA LYS A 97 18.25 7.98 -24.93
C LYS A 97 18.30 9.33 -25.67
N THR A 98 17.30 9.60 -26.51
CA THR A 98 17.27 10.69 -27.50
C THR A 98 16.32 11.84 -27.15
N ASP A 99 15.49 11.67 -26.13
CA ASP A 99 14.49 12.65 -25.70
C ASP A 99 14.44 12.69 -24.16
N PRO A 100 15.30 13.51 -23.55
CA PRO A 100 15.29 13.75 -22.11
C PRO A 100 14.14 14.67 -21.66
N ALA A 101 13.31 15.20 -22.57
CA ALA A 101 12.39 16.29 -22.26
C ALA A 101 11.08 15.85 -21.60
N SER A 102 10.70 14.56 -21.68
CA SER A 102 9.62 14.00 -20.87
C SER A 102 10.24 13.10 -19.80
N PRO A 103 10.35 13.53 -18.54
CA PRO A 103 10.84 12.66 -17.50
C PRO A 103 9.69 11.72 -17.03
N PRO A 104 9.93 10.41 -16.87
CA PRO A 104 8.92 9.44 -16.44
C PRO A 104 8.49 9.71 -15.01
N VAL A 105 7.19 9.83 -14.71
CA VAL A 105 6.78 10.00 -13.29
C VAL A 105 7.33 8.82 -12.46
N PRO A 106 8.10 9.02 -11.38
CA PRO A 106 8.63 7.92 -10.55
C PRO A 106 7.49 7.09 -9.94
N LEU A 107 7.75 5.82 -9.61
CA LEU A 107 6.72 5.00 -8.95
C LEU A 107 6.36 5.59 -7.59
N ALA A 108 7.32 6.16 -6.85
CA ALA A 108 7.10 6.85 -5.59
C ALA A 108 6.07 7.99 -5.70
N SER A 109 6.11 8.77 -6.78
CA SER A 109 5.16 9.88 -7.00
C SER A 109 3.73 9.37 -7.23
N LYS A 110 3.58 8.29 -8.03
CA LYS A 110 2.27 7.66 -8.24
C LYS A 110 1.76 7.00 -6.97
N SER A 111 2.63 6.32 -6.23
CA SER A 111 2.30 5.70 -4.96
C SER A 111 1.80 6.72 -3.93
N ALA A 112 2.55 7.80 -3.70
CA ALA A 112 2.14 8.88 -2.81
C ALA A 112 0.78 9.48 -3.20
N ALA A 113 0.53 9.66 -4.51
CA ALA A 113 -0.76 10.12 -5.01
C ALA A 113 -1.89 9.12 -4.71
N THR A 114 -1.67 7.82 -4.95
CA THR A 114 -2.64 6.76 -4.65
C THR A 114 -2.93 6.66 -3.13
N LEU A 115 -1.89 6.72 -2.29
CA LEU A 115 -2.03 6.72 -0.83
C LEU A 115 -2.91 7.88 -0.35
N ARG A 116 -2.70 9.11 -0.87
CA ARG A 116 -3.57 10.26 -0.54
C ARG A 116 -5.03 10.06 -0.90
N LYS A 117 -5.31 9.25 -1.92
CA LYS A 117 -6.68 8.97 -2.33
C LYS A 117 -7.32 7.90 -1.45
N LEU A 118 -6.56 6.91 -1.01
CA LEU A 118 -7.02 5.76 -0.24
C LEU A 118 -7.20 6.07 1.26
N ILE A 119 -6.26 6.80 1.85
CA ILE A 119 -6.13 6.95 3.31
C ILE A 119 -6.07 8.41 3.77
N THR A 120 -6.25 8.59 5.08
CA THR A 120 -6.04 9.83 5.83
C THR A 120 -4.87 9.66 6.82
N GLY A 121 -4.34 10.77 7.35
CA GLY A 121 -3.15 10.74 8.22
C GLY A 121 -1.82 10.65 7.45
N VAL A 122 -1.83 11.00 6.17
CA VAL A 122 -0.64 11.07 5.32
C VAL A 122 0.06 12.43 5.41
N PRO A 123 1.34 12.53 5.01
CA PRO A 123 2.04 13.80 4.95
C PRO A 123 1.31 14.88 4.15
N LYS A 124 1.28 16.10 4.70
CA LYS A 124 0.65 17.27 4.06
C LYS A 124 1.47 17.78 2.87
N SER A 125 2.79 17.72 2.96
CA SER A 125 3.66 18.20 1.89
C SER A 125 3.71 17.18 0.74
N SER A 126 3.70 17.68 -0.49
CA SER A 126 3.84 16.88 -1.71
C SER A 126 5.20 16.98 -2.36
N SER A 127 6.06 17.85 -1.85
CA SER A 127 7.33 18.21 -2.46
C SER A 127 8.50 17.35 -1.97
N SER A 128 8.43 16.79 -0.75
CA SER A 128 9.52 16.00 -0.18
C SER A 128 9.12 14.54 -0.02
N PHE A 129 9.88 13.63 -0.62
CA PHE A 129 9.77 12.19 -0.34
C PHE A 129 10.27 11.85 1.07
N ALA A 130 11.05 12.73 1.73
CA ALA A 130 11.52 12.50 3.10
C ALA A 130 10.35 12.36 4.08
N ASP A 131 9.33 13.22 3.98
CA ASP A 131 8.15 13.16 4.85
C ASP A 131 7.38 11.85 4.65
N TRP A 132 7.34 11.35 3.41
CA TRP A 132 6.71 10.07 3.07
C TRP A 132 7.47 8.86 3.62
N HIS A 133 8.80 8.91 3.56
CA HIS A 133 9.67 7.88 4.12
C HIS A 133 9.54 7.86 5.65
N GLN A 134 9.62 9.02 6.30
CA GLN A 134 9.42 9.15 7.73
C GLN A 134 8.03 8.61 8.15
N TRP A 135 6.97 9.03 7.46
CA TRP A 135 5.62 8.54 7.73
C TRP A 135 5.54 7.01 7.64
N ARG A 136 6.08 6.41 6.57
CA ARG A 136 6.09 4.95 6.41
C ARG A 136 6.83 4.29 7.58
N ASP A 137 7.99 4.82 7.94
CA ASP A 137 8.84 4.24 8.97
C ASP A 137 8.17 4.33 10.36
N GLU A 138 7.47 5.43 10.64
CA GLU A 138 6.63 5.57 11.85
C GLU A 138 5.47 4.57 11.88
N ILE A 139 4.78 4.32 10.74
CA ILE A 139 3.74 3.27 10.64
C ILE A 139 4.36 1.88 10.89
N ARG A 140 5.52 1.59 10.28
CA ARG A 140 6.23 0.31 10.42
C ARG A 140 6.69 0.08 11.85
N ALA A 141 7.12 1.12 12.55
CA ALA A 141 7.49 1.09 13.96
C ALA A 141 6.28 1.04 14.91
N GLY A 142 5.04 1.15 14.39
CA GLY A 142 3.82 1.19 15.19
C GLY A 142 3.63 2.50 15.97
N GLN A 143 4.39 3.55 15.63
CA GLN A 143 4.31 4.88 16.27
C GLN A 143 3.20 5.73 15.67
N SER A 144 2.83 5.47 14.42
CA SER A 144 1.76 6.15 13.71
C SER A 144 0.70 5.16 13.22
N THR A 145 -0.46 5.69 12.84
CA THR A 145 -1.57 4.93 12.27
C THR A 145 -2.19 5.70 11.11
N PHE A 146 -2.92 5.00 10.25
CA PHE A 146 -3.72 5.60 9.18
C PHE A 146 -5.17 5.13 9.26
N ARG A 147 -6.08 5.82 8.58
CA ARG A 147 -7.47 5.38 8.38
C ARG A 147 -7.80 5.38 6.90
N PHE A 148 -8.55 4.39 6.44
CA PHE A 148 -9.14 4.45 5.11
C PHE A 148 -10.19 5.57 5.06
N LYS A 149 -10.31 6.26 3.93
CA LYS A 149 -11.32 7.30 3.80
C LYS A 149 -12.72 6.72 3.97
N GLY A 150 -13.53 7.37 4.81
CA GLY A 150 -14.87 6.90 5.17
C GLY A 150 -14.90 5.84 6.28
N SER A 151 -13.75 5.40 6.79
CA SER A 151 -13.65 4.48 7.93
C SER A 151 -13.15 5.22 9.18
N GLU A 152 -13.73 4.90 10.34
CA GLU A 152 -13.23 5.37 11.64
C GLU A 152 -12.14 4.46 12.21
N VAL A 153 -12.00 3.24 11.69
CA VAL A 153 -11.05 2.25 12.19
C VAL A 153 -9.62 2.69 11.86
N ARG A 154 -8.76 2.73 12.88
CA ARG A 154 -7.32 3.00 12.73
C ARG A 154 -6.57 1.71 12.39
N TYR A 155 -5.58 1.83 11.52
CA TYR A 155 -4.75 0.73 11.05
C TYR A 155 -3.27 1.09 11.15
N ASN A 156 -2.44 0.07 11.32
CA ASN A 156 -1.02 0.12 11.03
C ASN A 156 -0.69 -1.01 10.02
N PHE A 157 0.60 -1.24 9.76
CA PHE A 157 0.99 -2.36 8.90
C PHE A 157 0.77 -3.74 9.50
N ALA A 158 0.42 -3.91 10.78
CA ALA A 158 0.04 -5.21 11.33
C ALA A 158 -1.46 -5.50 11.18
N GLY A 159 -2.30 -4.47 11.05
CA GLY A 159 -3.75 -4.63 10.94
C GLY A 159 -4.52 -3.51 11.63
N PRO A 160 -5.80 -3.74 11.99
CA PRO A 160 -6.58 -2.79 12.77
C PRO A 160 -5.97 -2.63 14.17
N VAL A 161 -5.86 -1.39 14.63
CA VAL A 161 -5.36 -1.03 15.95
C VAL A 161 -6.57 -0.77 16.84
N ALA A 162 -6.74 -1.59 17.88
CA ALA A 162 -7.79 -1.35 18.87
C ALA A 162 -7.58 0.03 19.52
N GLU A 163 -8.66 0.76 19.79
CA GLU A 163 -8.65 2.03 20.55
C GLU A 163 -8.35 1.79 22.05
N ARG A 164 -7.32 0.97 22.34
CA ARG A 164 -6.89 0.70 23.70
C ARG A 164 -6.24 1.96 24.26
N GLY A 165 -7.08 2.83 24.84
CA GLY A 165 -6.72 3.70 25.94
C GLY A 165 -5.80 4.87 25.61
N GLU A 166 -6.31 5.90 24.92
CA GLU A 166 -5.84 7.28 25.19
C GLU A 166 -6.06 7.69 26.67
N ARG A 167 -6.77 6.88 27.47
CA ARG A 167 -6.85 7.00 28.94
C ARG A 167 -5.56 6.60 29.67
N GLU A 168 -4.91 5.49 29.32
CA GLU A 168 -3.74 5.02 30.07
C GLU A 168 -2.50 5.91 29.86
N ARG A 169 -2.38 6.57 28.70
CA ARG A 169 -1.26 7.48 28.42
C ARG A 169 -1.41 8.87 29.05
N LYS A 170 -2.63 9.30 29.40
CA LYS A 170 -2.88 10.56 30.12
C LYS A 170 -2.85 10.37 31.64
N GLU A 171 -3.11 9.17 32.16
CA GLU A 171 -3.03 8.89 33.60
C GLU A 171 -1.61 8.61 34.12
N GLY A 172 -0.64 8.29 33.24
CA GLY A 172 0.75 8.04 33.64
C GLY A 172 1.69 9.26 33.75
N VAL A 173 1.22 10.47 33.42
CA VAL A 173 2.06 11.71 33.39
C VAL A 173 1.65 12.71 34.49
N GLY A 174 0.77 12.30 35.39
CA GLY A 174 0.12 13.19 36.35
C GLY A 174 0.32 12.84 37.82
N GLU A 175 1.37 12.12 38.25
CA GLU A 175 1.73 12.04 39.69
C GLU A 175 3.10 11.36 39.89
N SER A 176 4.16 12.15 39.85
CA SER A 176 5.33 11.95 40.73
C SER A 176 6.21 13.19 40.65
N GLY A 177 5.76 14.22 41.38
CA GLY A 177 6.69 15.21 41.89
C GLY A 177 7.72 14.51 42.78
N GLU A 178 8.98 14.67 42.39
CA GLU A 178 9.97 15.24 43.29
C GLU A 178 10.25 14.48 44.60
N GLU A 179 11.19 13.51 44.54
CA GLU A 179 12.14 13.39 45.65
C GLU A 179 13.52 12.86 45.21
N ARG A 180 14.51 13.76 45.36
CA ARG A 180 15.90 13.52 45.80
C ARG A 180 16.85 12.65 44.97
N SER A 181 17.72 13.37 44.27
CA SER A 181 19.19 13.36 44.39
C SER A 181 19.94 12.14 44.97
N ARG A 182 21.02 11.79 44.24
CA ARG A 182 22.36 11.41 44.72
C ARG A 182 22.63 9.91 44.94
N ALA A 183 23.31 9.29 43.97
CA ALA A 183 24.69 8.78 44.13
C ALA A 183 25.07 7.88 42.94
N GLU A 184 26.07 8.36 42.19
CA GLU A 184 27.25 7.62 41.71
C GLU A 184 27.43 6.20 42.29
N LYS A 185 27.49 5.19 41.42
CA LYS A 185 28.63 4.26 41.36
C LYS A 185 28.58 3.35 40.13
N ASP A 186 29.77 3.15 39.58
CA ASP A 186 30.15 2.18 38.56
C ASP A 186 29.62 0.77 38.85
N ASP A 187 29.24 0.03 37.81
CA ASP A 187 29.80 -1.31 37.64
C ASP A 187 29.72 -1.81 36.19
N ALA A 188 30.79 -2.48 35.79
CA ALA A 188 30.96 -3.15 34.52
C ALA A 188 30.41 -4.58 34.59
N GLY A 189 29.80 -5.05 33.50
CA GLY A 189 29.45 -6.46 33.33
C GLY A 189 28.80 -6.66 31.96
N ALA A 190 29.55 -7.01 30.91
CA ALA A 190 30.00 -8.35 30.58
C ALA A 190 28.85 -9.31 30.23
N GLY A 191 28.67 -9.52 28.91
CA GLY A 191 28.31 -10.79 28.30
C GLY A 191 26.85 -11.24 28.39
N ARG A 192 26.19 -11.33 27.23
CA ARG A 192 25.69 -12.64 26.79
C ARG A 192 25.26 -12.66 25.32
N ASP A 193 25.93 -13.58 24.64
CA ASP A 193 25.61 -14.14 23.35
C ASP A 193 24.30 -14.94 23.41
N GLY A 194 23.59 -15.00 22.28
CA GLY A 194 22.34 -15.75 22.09
C GLY A 194 21.80 -15.51 20.68
N GLU A 195 22.44 -16.05 19.65
CA GLU A 195 22.16 -17.38 19.10
C GLU A 195 20.72 -17.56 18.57
N GLY A 196 20.59 -17.46 17.25
CA GLY A 196 19.84 -18.37 16.41
C GLY A 196 18.31 -18.45 16.51
N ARG A 197 17.63 -18.07 15.42
CA ARG A 197 16.84 -19.06 14.68
C ARG A 197 16.45 -18.59 13.28
N ALA A 198 16.83 -19.42 12.32
CA ALA A 198 16.48 -19.32 10.93
C ALA A 198 15.25 -20.19 10.61
N VAL A 199 14.61 -19.82 9.50
CA VAL A 199 13.73 -20.61 8.60
C VAL A 199 12.39 -21.11 9.16
N TRP A 200 11.28 -20.84 8.46
CA TRP A 200 10.64 -21.82 7.55
C TRP A 200 9.69 -21.12 6.55
N PRO A 201 9.65 -21.59 5.29
CA PRO A 201 8.88 -21.01 4.18
C PRO A 201 7.48 -21.63 4.08
N ILE A 202 6.50 -20.87 3.57
CA ILE A 202 5.29 -21.46 2.98
C ILE A 202 5.03 -20.75 1.65
N LEU A 203 5.48 -21.39 0.58
CA LEU A 203 4.92 -21.29 -0.76
C LEU A 203 3.95 -22.47 -0.97
N LEU A 204 3.00 -22.28 -1.90
CA LEU A 204 2.09 -23.25 -2.53
C LEU A 204 0.64 -23.31 -1.99
N ALA A 205 -0.20 -22.37 -2.44
CA ALA A 205 -1.66 -22.63 -2.60
C ALA A 205 -2.37 -21.62 -3.55
N GLY A 206 -1.70 -21.06 -4.56
CA GLY A 206 -2.25 -19.96 -5.40
C GLY A 206 -2.76 -20.35 -6.79
N GLY A 207 -2.95 -21.63 -7.11
CA GLY A 207 -3.20 -22.08 -8.49
C GLY A 207 -4.63 -22.52 -8.84
N ALA A 208 -5.48 -22.84 -7.86
CA ALA A 208 -6.76 -23.49 -8.11
C ALA A 208 -7.98 -22.54 -8.16
N PHE A 209 -7.87 -21.32 -7.66
CA PHE A 209 -9.03 -20.42 -7.51
C PHE A 209 -9.42 -19.67 -8.79
N ILE A 210 -8.46 -19.34 -9.66
CA ILE A 210 -8.75 -18.55 -10.87
C ILE A 210 -9.55 -19.38 -11.90
N GLY A 211 -9.28 -20.69 -12.01
CA GLY A 211 -10.03 -21.57 -12.91
C GLY A 211 -11.49 -21.74 -12.53
N ALA A 212 -11.80 -21.84 -11.23
CA ALA A 212 -13.17 -22.00 -10.74
C ALA A 212 -14.02 -20.73 -10.96
N LEU A 213 -13.41 -19.55 -10.82
CA LEU A 213 -14.11 -18.27 -11.00
C LEU A 213 -14.52 -18.05 -12.47
N VAL A 214 -13.65 -18.41 -13.42
CA VAL A 214 -13.95 -18.29 -14.87
C VAL A 214 -15.05 -19.28 -15.28
N VAL A 215 -15.02 -20.52 -14.79
CA VAL A 215 -16.07 -21.51 -15.08
C VAL A 215 -17.42 -21.10 -14.49
N TRP A 216 -17.44 -20.51 -13.29
CA TRP A 216 -18.66 -20.02 -12.66
C TRP A 216 -19.28 -18.83 -13.40
N LEU A 217 -18.47 -17.86 -13.84
CA LEU A 217 -18.94 -16.70 -14.59
C LEU A 217 -19.51 -17.08 -15.97
N VAL A 218 -18.90 -18.04 -16.67
CA VAL A 218 -19.41 -18.53 -17.97
C VAL A 218 -20.76 -19.27 -17.82
N ARG A 219 -20.97 -19.96 -16.70
CA ARG A 219 -22.20 -20.73 -16.47
C ARG A 219 -23.40 -19.88 -16.06
N ARG A 220 -23.17 -18.67 -15.54
CA ARG A 220 -24.22 -17.72 -15.13
C ARG A 220 -24.71 -16.82 -16.27
N GLY A 221 -23.96 -16.73 -17.37
CA GLY A 221 -24.28 -15.91 -18.55
C GLY A 221 -25.02 -16.63 -19.68
N ARG A 222 -25.41 -17.90 -19.48
CA ARG A 222 -26.33 -18.66 -20.35
C ARG A 222 -27.60 -18.96 -19.59
#